data_AF-A0A957U5M8-F1
#
_entry.id   AF-A0A957U5M8-F1
#
_cell.length_a   1.000
_cell.length_b   1.000
_cell.length_c   1.000
_cell.angle_alpha   90.00
_cell.angle_beta   90.00
_cell.angle_gamma   90.00
#
_symmetry.space_group_name_H-M   'P 1'
#
loop_
_entity.id
_entity.type
_entity.pdbx_description
1 polymer ?
#
loop_
_entity_poly.entity_id
_entity_poly.type
_entity_poly.pdbx_seq_one_letter_code
_entity_poly.pdbx_strand_id
1 'polypeptide(L)'
;AISGTYGLADIRITQGRLREAVRIYEQALQLAQTQGEPPIQGTAEIFLGLGELAHEQGHEELAAQHLQTSQALGERAGLPNWPLRWCMIQAAIHASQGHLDDAHQLLDKAALLYIRSPVPDIRPIAASKARVWARQGRLTNALAWAHEEGLTPDDPLSYLREYEHITLARVLIAQSRQAGIDAPLEQATALLARLLQAADAGARVGSAIEILLLQALAHEAAGETSAARTPLLRALTLAEPEGYVRIFADEGPPMATLLRDVVTHTKTREHARQNGMVRYAARLLTVIAPEDRVQPTAPIAQPASGSHGAFDAALSDRELDVLKLLRTELTGPEIARELVISLNTMRTHSKNIYSKLAVTNRRAAVRRAEELGLL
;
A
#
# COMPACT_ATOMS: atom_id res chain seq x y z
N ALA A 1 5.49 -20.56 -20.09
CA ALA A 1 5.17 -19.11 -20.26
C ALA A 1 4.64 -18.52 -18.96
N ILE A 2 3.54 -19.04 -18.41
CA ILE A 2 2.85 -18.53 -17.20
C ILE A 2 3.73 -18.53 -15.93
N SER A 3 4.55 -19.57 -15.71
CA SER A 3 5.45 -19.62 -14.53
C SER A 3 6.59 -18.58 -14.59
N GLY A 4 6.96 -18.11 -15.79
CA GLY A 4 7.98 -17.06 -15.96
C GLY A 4 7.43 -15.65 -15.74
N THR A 5 6.11 -15.48 -15.91
CA THR A 5 5.43 -14.19 -15.76
C THR A 5 5.48 -13.68 -14.32
N TYR A 6 5.46 -14.61 -13.37
CA TYR A 6 5.66 -14.33 -11.95
C TYR A 6 7.02 -13.66 -11.67
N GLY A 7 8.12 -14.22 -12.17
CA GLY A 7 9.46 -13.62 -11.97
C GLY A 7 9.61 -12.25 -12.62
N LEU A 8 8.98 -12.03 -13.79
CA LEU A 8 8.96 -10.72 -14.43
C LEU A 8 8.16 -9.69 -13.62
N ALA A 9 7.02 -10.09 -13.05
CA ALA A 9 6.23 -9.23 -12.18
C ALA A 9 7.01 -8.85 -10.91
N ASP A 10 7.71 -9.80 -10.28
CA ASP A 10 8.58 -9.52 -9.11
C ASP A 10 9.67 -8.49 -9.44
N ILE A 11 10.30 -8.56 -10.62
CA ILE A 11 11.26 -7.54 -11.07
C ILE A 11 10.60 -6.16 -11.15
N ARG A 12 9.37 -6.08 -11.70
CA ARG A 12 8.64 -4.80 -11.78
C ARG A 12 8.26 -4.28 -10.40
N ILE A 13 7.89 -5.16 -9.47
CA ILE A 13 7.62 -4.80 -8.08
C ILE A 13 8.86 -4.20 -7.42
N THR A 14 10.03 -4.84 -7.58
CA THR A 14 11.31 -4.29 -7.07
C THR A 14 11.62 -2.92 -7.67
N GLN A 15 11.32 -2.72 -8.96
CA GLN A 15 11.43 -1.42 -9.64
C GLN A 15 10.37 -0.39 -9.23
N GLY A 16 9.47 -0.75 -8.31
CA GLY A 16 8.37 0.09 -7.85
C GLY A 16 7.20 0.20 -8.82
N ARG A 17 7.20 -0.53 -9.93
CA ARG A 17 6.21 -0.42 -11.02
C ARG A 17 5.02 -1.37 -10.80
N LEU A 18 4.28 -1.15 -9.72
CA LEU A 18 3.17 -2.02 -9.30
C LEU A 18 2.09 -2.17 -10.38
N ARG A 19 1.70 -1.08 -11.05
CA ARG A 19 0.67 -1.12 -12.12
C ARG A 19 1.12 -1.95 -13.31
N GLU A 20 2.41 -1.95 -13.64
CA GLU A 20 2.93 -2.81 -14.70
C GLU A 20 2.94 -4.27 -14.27
N ALA A 21 3.30 -4.58 -13.02
CA ALA A 21 3.21 -5.94 -12.47
C ALA A 21 1.76 -6.48 -12.53
N VAL A 22 0.76 -5.67 -12.16
CA VAL A 22 -0.66 -6.03 -12.30
C VAL A 22 -1.01 -6.35 -13.76
N ARG A 23 -0.62 -5.48 -14.71
CA ARG A 23 -0.89 -5.73 -16.15
C ARG A 23 -0.24 -7.02 -16.66
N ILE A 24 0.99 -7.32 -16.21
CA ILE A 24 1.70 -8.56 -16.55
C ILE A 24 0.90 -9.78 -16.07
N TYR A 25 0.38 -9.73 -14.85
CA TYR A 25 -0.47 -10.78 -14.29
C TYR A 25 -1.80 -10.92 -15.03
N GLU A 26 -2.49 -9.82 -15.32
CA GLU A 26 -3.76 -9.83 -16.06
C GLU A 26 -3.61 -10.40 -17.47
N GLN A 27 -2.55 -10.02 -18.19
CA GLN A 27 -2.24 -10.57 -19.51
C GLN A 27 -1.97 -12.07 -19.46
N ALA A 28 -1.27 -12.54 -18.41
CA ALA A 28 -1.03 -13.97 -18.21
C ALA A 28 -2.33 -14.75 -17.94
N LEU A 29 -3.26 -14.17 -17.17
CA LEU A 29 -4.57 -14.76 -16.92
C LEU A 29 -5.44 -14.81 -18.19
N GLN A 30 -5.43 -13.76 -19.01
CA GLN A 30 -6.14 -13.76 -20.29
C GLN A 30 -5.65 -14.88 -21.20
N LEU A 31 -4.33 -15.07 -21.30
CA LEU A 31 -3.75 -16.19 -22.04
C LEU A 31 -4.15 -17.54 -21.44
N ALA A 32 -4.21 -17.66 -20.11
CA ALA A 32 -4.60 -18.89 -19.45
C ALA A 32 -6.07 -19.28 -19.71
N GLN A 33 -6.98 -18.30 -19.73
CA GLN A 33 -8.40 -18.51 -19.99
C GLN A 33 -8.67 -19.06 -21.40
N THR A 34 -7.82 -18.73 -22.37
CA THR A 34 -7.97 -19.25 -23.75
C THR A 34 -7.67 -20.74 -23.90
N GLN A 35 -7.02 -21.37 -22.92
CA GLN A 35 -6.58 -22.78 -23.04
C GLN A 35 -7.55 -23.79 -22.39
N GLY A 36 -8.59 -23.32 -21.67
CA GLY A 36 -9.63 -24.19 -21.09
C GLY A 36 -9.20 -24.95 -19.83
N GLU A 37 -9.99 -25.97 -19.44
CA GLU A 37 -9.67 -26.87 -18.33
C GLU A 37 -8.72 -28.00 -18.76
N PRO A 38 -7.81 -28.48 -17.88
CA PRO A 38 -7.61 -28.08 -16.49
C PRO A 38 -6.83 -26.75 -16.33
N PRO A 39 -6.92 -26.09 -15.15
CA PRO A 39 -6.22 -24.82 -14.90
C PRO A 39 -4.72 -24.98 -15.10
N ILE A 40 -4.10 -24.05 -15.80
CA ILE A 40 -2.67 -24.12 -16.09
C ILE A 40 -1.86 -23.93 -14.81
N GLN A 41 -0.85 -24.76 -14.62
CA GLN A 41 0.10 -24.64 -13.51
C GLN A 41 0.75 -23.24 -13.51
N GLY A 42 0.80 -22.58 -12.34
CA GLY A 42 1.24 -21.18 -12.23
C GLY A 42 0.11 -20.17 -12.06
N THR A 43 -1.15 -20.58 -12.28
CA THR A 43 -2.30 -19.67 -12.19
C THR A 43 -2.58 -19.26 -10.74
N ALA A 44 -2.34 -20.15 -9.76
CA ALA A 44 -2.50 -19.83 -8.35
C ALA A 44 -1.52 -18.73 -7.89
N GLU A 45 -0.28 -18.75 -8.39
CA GLU A 45 0.75 -17.73 -8.10
C GLU A 45 0.36 -16.36 -8.63
N ILE A 46 -0.26 -16.30 -9.81
CA ILE A 46 -0.69 -15.04 -10.39
C ILE A 46 -1.79 -14.41 -9.53
N PHE A 47 -2.80 -15.19 -9.13
CA PHE A 47 -3.83 -14.68 -8.21
C PHE A 47 -3.25 -14.32 -6.84
N LEU A 48 -2.28 -15.07 -6.34
CA LEU A 48 -1.58 -14.74 -5.11
C LEU A 48 -0.85 -13.39 -5.20
N GLY A 49 -0.13 -13.16 -6.31
CA GLY A 49 0.57 -11.90 -6.58
C GLY A 49 -0.37 -10.71 -6.78
N LEU A 50 -1.50 -10.90 -7.48
CA LEU A 50 -2.54 -9.88 -7.59
C LEU A 50 -3.17 -9.54 -6.23
N GLY A 51 -3.36 -10.55 -5.38
CA GLY A 51 -3.82 -10.35 -4.00
C GLY A 51 -2.85 -9.51 -3.17
N GLU A 52 -1.55 -9.83 -3.22
CA GLU A 52 -0.47 -9.07 -2.56
C GLU A 52 -0.45 -7.60 -3.03
N LEU A 53 -0.53 -7.36 -4.34
CA LEU A 53 -0.53 -6.01 -4.91
C LEU A 53 -1.79 -5.21 -4.58
N ALA A 54 -2.97 -5.85 -4.65
CA ALA A 54 -4.22 -5.21 -4.28
C ALA A 54 -4.22 -4.82 -2.80
N HIS A 55 -3.68 -5.68 -1.93
CA HIS A 55 -3.50 -5.36 -0.51
C HIS A 55 -2.55 -4.18 -0.32
N GLU A 56 -1.37 -4.18 -0.98
CA GLU A 56 -0.41 -3.07 -0.91
C GLU A 56 -1.04 -1.73 -1.32
N GLN A 57 -1.95 -1.75 -2.31
CA GLN A 57 -2.68 -0.57 -2.79
C GLN A 57 -3.91 -0.19 -1.94
N GLY A 58 -4.21 -0.96 -0.89
CA GLY A 58 -5.36 -0.73 0.00
C GLY A 58 -6.71 -1.19 -0.56
N HIS A 59 -6.73 -2.01 -1.61
CA HIS A 59 -7.94 -2.57 -2.21
C HIS A 59 -8.32 -3.92 -1.57
N GLU A 60 -8.69 -3.90 -0.28
CA GLU A 60 -8.88 -5.12 0.52
C GLU A 60 -9.93 -6.10 -0.01
N GLU A 61 -11.05 -5.61 -0.55
CA GLU A 61 -12.08 -6.48 -1.15
C GLU A 61 -11.54 -7.23 -2.38
N LEU A 62 -10.77 -6.54 -3.22
CA LEU A 62 -10.16 -7.12 -4.41
C LEU A 62 -9.05 -8.10 -4.02
N ALA A 63 -8.24 -7.75 -3.01
CA ALA A 63 -7.22 -8.63 -2.46
C ALA A 63 -7.83 -9.94 -1.96
N ALA A 64 -8.92 -9.87 -1.19
CA ALA A 64 -9.62 -11.04 -0.68
C ALA A 64 -10.14 -11.95 -1.80
N GLN A 65 -10.73 -11.38 -2.87
CA GLN A 65 -11.21 -12.14 -4.03
C GLN A 65 -10.08 -12.89 -4.73
N HIS A 66 -8.96 -12.22 -4.98
CA HIS A 66 -7.80 -12.84 -5.61
C HIS A 66 -7.18 -13.94 -4.74
N LEU A 67 -7.04 -13.69 -3.43
CA LEU A 67 -6.49 -14.68 -2.49
C LEU A 67 -7.39 -15.90 -2.35
N GLN A 68 -8.72 -15.72 -2.29
CA GLN A 68 -9.66 -16.84 -2.27
C GLN A 68 -9.54 -17.69 -3.55
N THR A 69 -9.38 -17.05 -4.70
CA THR A 69 -9.19 -17.74 -5.98
C THR A 69 -7.86 -18.49 -6.02
N SER A 70 -6.77 -17.86 -5.55
CA SER A 70 -5.47 -18.52 -5.40
C SER A 70 -5.56 -19.76 -4.50
N GLN A 71 -6.25 -19.66 -3.37
CA GLN A 71 -6.41 -20.78 -2.43
C GLN A 71 -7.14 -21.96 -3.07
N ALA A 72 -8.25 -21.70 -3.76
CA ALA A 72 -9.03 -22.74 -4.44
C ALA A 72 -8.23 -23.43 -5.55
N LEU A 73 -7.28 -22.73 -6.17
CA LEU A 73 -6.42 -23.26 -7.23
C LEU A 73 -5.12 -23.89 -6.71
N GLY A 74 -4.64 -23.50 -5.53
CA GLY A 74 -3.31 -23.87 -5.02
C GLY A 74 -3.07 -25.37 -4.96
N GLU A 75 -4.08 -26.16 -4.56
CA GLU A 75 -3.98 -27.62 -4.49
C GLU A 75 -3.91 -28.30 -5.87
N ARG A 76 -4.44 -27.65 -6.93
CA ARG A 76 -4.61 -28.25 -8.26
C ARG A 76 -3.66 -27.69 -9.33
N ALA A 77 -3.21 -26.45 -9.15
CA ALA A 77 -2.47 -25.68 -10.16
C ALA A 77 -1.35 -24.81 -9.56
N GLY A 78 -1.02 -24.98 -8.28
CA GLY A 78 0.12 -24.32 -7.65
C GLY A 78 1.47 -24.90 -8.09
N LEU A 79 2.49 -24.06 -8.07
CA LEU A 79 3.89 -24.45 -8.12
C LEU A 79 4.34 -25.02 -6.77
N PRO A 80 5.44 -25.80 -6.72
CA PRO A 80 5.93 -26.39 -5.47
C PRO A 80 6.20 -25.38 -4.34
N ASN A 81 6.54 -24.14 -4.67
CA ASN A 81 6.80 -23.07 -3.69
C ASN A 81 5.55 -22.26 -3.32
N TRP A 82 4.38 -22.54 -3.91
CA TRP A 82 3.13 -21.85 -3.60
C TRP A 82 2.77 -21.86 -2.12
N PRO A 83 2.82 -23.00 -1.38
CA PRO A 83 2.41 -23.02 0.02
C PRO A 83 3.26 -22.10 0.91
N LEU A 84 4.57 -22.03 0.62
CA LEU A 84 5.48 -21.11 1.29
C LEU A 84 5.08 -19.65 1.03
N ARG A 85 4.91 -19.28 -0.24
CA ARG A 85 4.58 -17.89 -0.64
C ARG A 85 3.21 -17.46 -0.10
N TRP A 86 2.26 -18.38 -0.09
CA TRP A 86 0.94 -18.20 0.52
C TRP A 86 1.08 -17.83 2.01
N CYS A 87 1.82 -18.63 2.78
CA CYS A 87 2.05 -18.34 4.20
C CYS A 87 2.74 -16.99 4.42
N MET A 88 3.73 -16.63 3.60
CA MET A 88 4.41 -15.33 3.70
C MET A 88 3.46 -14.14 3.47
N ILE A 89 2.61 -14.20 2.45
CA ILE A 89 1.66 -13.12 2.13
C ILE A 89 0.54 -13.04 3.17
N GLN A 90 -0.01 -14.18 3.59
CA GLN A 90 -1.00 -14.20 4.67
C GLN A 90 -0.41 -13.65 5.97
N ALA A 91 0.84 -13.97 6.30
CA ALA A 91 1.50 -13.40 7.47
C ALA A 91 1.63 -11.88 7.38
N ALA A 92 2.01 -11.34 6.22
CA ALA A 92 2.08 -9.90 6.00
C ALA A 92 0.70 -9.22 6.16
N ILE A 93 -0.35 -9.81 5.61
CA ILE A 93 -1.74 -9.32 5.73
C ILE A 93 -2.19 -9.35 7.19
N HIS A 94 -2.02 -10.47 7.90
CA HIS A 94 -2.35 -10.56 9.33
C HIS A 94 -1.57 -9.52 10.15
N ALA A 95 -0.29 -9.30 9.84
CA ALA A 95 0.51 -8.27 10.51
C ALA A 95 -0.03 -6.85 10.26
N SER A 96 -0.45 -6.54 9.02
CA SER A 96 -1.08 -5.24 8.68
C SER A 96 -2.39 -4.99 9.43
N GLN A 97 -3.12 -6.05 9.77
CA GLN A 97 -4.39 -6.01 10.49
C GLN A 97 -4.20 -5.99 12.02
N GLY A 98 -2.95 -6.08 12.50
CA GLY A 98 -2.61 -6.15 13.92
C GLY A 98 -2.70 -7.56 14.53
N HIS A 99 -3.02 -8.58 13.75
CA HIS A 99 -3.04 -9.99 14.17
C HIS A 99 -1.62 -10.57 14.18
N LEU A 100 -0.75 -10.00 15.01
CA LEU A 100 0.70 -10.25 14.97
C LEU A 100 1.09 -11.68 15.41
N ASP A 101 0.33 -12.30 16.32
CA ASP A 101 0.60 -13.69 16.73
C ASP A 101 0.22 -14.70 15.62
N ASP A 102 -0.90 -14.46 14.90
CA ASP A 102 -1.28 -15.27 13.73
C ASP A 102 -0.24 -15.14 12.61
N ALA A 103 0.29 -13.92 12.40
CA ALA A 103 1.36 -13.69 11.45
C ALA A 103 2.61 -14.52 11.80
N HIS A 104 2.99 -14.60 13.07
CA HIS A 104 4.09 -15.46 13.50
C HIS A 104 3.84 -16.94 13.25
N GLN A 105 2.64 -17.45 13.57
CA GLN A 105 2.30 -18.85 13.32
C GLN A 105 2.38 -19.19 11.82
N LEU A 106 1.95 -18.27 10.96
CA LEU A 106 2.07 -18.42 9.51
C LEU A 106 3.54 -18.42 9.05
N LEU A 107 4.40 -17.60 9.65
CA LEU A 107 5.85 -17.60 9.35
C LEU A 107 6.56 -18.85 9.89
N ASP A 108 6.09 -19.43 11.01
CA ASP A 108 6.58 -20.72 11.50
C ASP A 108 6.19 -21.85 10.53
N LYS A 109 4.93 -21.84 10.05
CA LYS A 109 4.48 -22.76 9.01
C LYS A 109 5.26 -22.59 7.71
N ALA A 110 5.55 -21.34 7.30
CA ALA A 110 6.37 -21.04 6.14
C ALA A 110 7.75 -21.70 6.24
N ALA A 111 8.39 -21.64 7.41
CA ALA A 111 9.71 -22.25 7.63
C ALA A 111 9.70 -23.78 7.45
N LEU A 112 8.61 -24.46 7.85
CA LEU A 112 8.46 -25.91 7.65
C LEU A 112 8.23 -26.29 6.18
N LEU A 113 7.68 -25.37 5.38
CA LEU A 113 7.39 -25.54 3.96
C LEU A 113 8.55 -25.08 3.07
N TYR A 114 9.63 -24.56 3.65
CA TYR A 114 10.76 -24.06 2.90
C TYR A 114 11.48 -25.19 2.18
N ILE A 115 11.60 -25.07 0.86
CA ILE A 115 12.37 -25.99 0.02
C ILE A 115 13.56 -25.21 -0.52
N ARG A 116 14.77 -25.75 -0.34
CA ARG A 116 15.99 -25.14 -0.84
C ARG A 116 15.88 -24.98 -2.36
N SER A 117 15.89 -23.72 -2.81
CA SER A 117 15.81 -23.34 -4.21
C SER A 117 17.16 -22.84 -4.70
N PRO A 118 17.51 -23.02 -5.99
CA PRO A 118 18.65 -22.33 -6.60
C PRO A 118 18.41 -20.82 -6.75
N VAL A 119 17.15 -20.36 -6.62
CA VAL A 119 16.81 -18.95 -6.60
C VAL A 119 17.12 -18.39 -5.21
N PRO A 120 17.94 -17.33 -5.10
CA PRO A 120 18.24 -16.70 -3.81
C PRO A 120 16.99 -16.19 -3.10
N ASP A 121 16.93 -16.38 -1.79
CA ASP A 121 15.86 -15.82 -0.96
C ASP A 121 16.14 -14.34 -0.69
N ILE A 122 15.35 -13.47 -1.31
CA ILE A 122 15.45 -12.02 -1.16
C ILE A 122 14.57 -11.48 -0.02
N ARG A 123 13.75 -12.32 0.61
CA ARG A 123 12.91 -11.97 1.77
C ARG A 123 12.94 -13.11 2.79
N PRO A 124 14.08 -13.31 3.48
CA PRO A 124 14.22 -14.42 4.43
C PRO A 124 13.10 -14.45 5.47
N ILE A 125 12.63 -15.66 5.77
CA ILE A 125 11.56 -15.89 6.76
C ILE A 125 11.96 -15.36 8.13
N ALA A 126 13.24 -15.53 8.53
CA ALA A 126 13.78 -15.04 9.79
C ALA A 126 13.69 -13.51 9.91
N ALA A 127 14.06 -12.78 8.85
CA ALA A 127 13.93 -11.32 8.80
C ALA A 127 12.46 -10.88 8.83
N SER A 128 11.58 -11.64 8.15
CA SER A 128 10.14 -11.37 8.18
C SER A 128 9.56 -11.52 9.60
N LYS A 129 10.02 -12.54 10.37
CA LYS A 129 9.67 -12.69 11.79
C LYS A 129 10.20 -11.53 12.63
N ALA A 130 11.42 -11.08 12.38
CA ALA A 130 11.99 -9.93 13.10
C ALA A 130 11.21 -8.64 12.89
N ARG A 131 10.68 -8.39 11.68
CA ARG A 131 9.75 -7.26 11.44
C ARG A 131 8.49 -7.37 12.29
N VAL A 132 7.89 -8.57 12.43
CA VAL A 132 6.70 -8.77 13.27
C VAL A 132 7.03 -8.59 14.76
N TRP A 133 8.16 -9.13 15.25
CA TRP A 133 8.61 -8.92 16.63
C TRP A 133 8.83 -7.44 16.95
N ALA A 134 9.43 -6.68 16.02
CA ALA A 134 9.62 -5.24 16.18
C ALA A 134 8.27 -4.52 16.30
N ARG A 135 7.27 -4.87 15.47
CA ARG A 135 5.90 -4.32 15.58
C ARG A 135 5.20 -4.70 16.88
N GLN A 136 5.49 -5.88 17.44
CA GLN A 136 4.98 -6.31 18.75
C GLN A 136 5.69 -5.64 19.94
N GLY A 137 6.77 -4.88 19.72
CA GLY A 137 7.65 -4.39 20.79
C GLY A 137 8.49 -5.49 21.46
N ARG A 138 8.54 -6.70 20.89
CA ARG A 138 9.37 -7.83 21.37
C ARG A 138 10.82 -7.66 20.89
N LEU A 139 11.46 -6.55 21.26
CA LEU A 139 12.78 -6.17 20.75
C LEU A 139 13.89 -7.17 21.09
N THR A 140 13.80 -7.87 22.22
CA THR A 140 14.79 -8.89 22.59
C THR A 140 14.91 -9.97 21.51
N ASN A 141 13.78 -10.43 20.95
CA ASN A 141 13.79 -11.45 19.89
C ASN A 141 14.32 -10.88 18.57
N ALA A 142 13.94 -9.64 18.24
CA ALA A 142 14.41 -8.99 17.02
C ALA A 142 15.92 -8.69 17.04
N LEU A 143 16.47 -8.30 18.20
CA LEU A 143 17.90 -8.10 18.38
C LEU A 143 18.66 -9.43 18.41
N ALA A 144 18.10 -10.48 19.02
CA ALA A 144 18.68 -11.82 18.98
C ALA A 144 18.81 -12.32 17.54
N TRP A 145 17.77 -12.14 16.71
CA TRP A 145 17.83 -12.45 15.28
C TRP A 145 18.98 -11.72 14.57
N ALA A 146 19.13 -10.40 14.77
CA ALA A 146 20.19 -9.64 14.14
C ALA A 146 21.59 -10.16 14.53
N HIS A 147 21.76 -10.54 15.79
CA HIS A 147 23.00 -11.13 16.30
C HIS A 147 23.26 -12.53 15.71
N GLU A 148 22.25 -13.40 15.66
CA GLU A 148 22.35 -14.75 15.09
C GLU A 148 22.69 -14.74 13.59
N GLU A 149 22.13 -13.80 12.83
CA GLU A 149 22.44 -13.59 11.41
C GLU A 149 23.75 -12.81 11.18
N GLY A 150 24.42 -12.39 12.26
CA GLY A 150 25.68 -11.64 12.20
C GLY A 150 25.57 -10.30 11.46
N LEU A 151 24.42 -9.63 11.55
CA LEU A 151 24.15 -8.38 10.85
C LEU A 151 24.70 -7.18 11.60
N THR A 152 25.48 -6.33 10.92
CA THR A 152 25.96 -5.07 11.47
C THR A 152 25.64 -3.87 10.56
N PRO A 153 25.48 -2.65 11.11
CA PRO A 153 25.22 -1.46 10.31
C PRO A 153 26.34 -1.11 9.32
N ASP A 154 27.57 -1.59 9.57
CA ASP A 154 28.77 -1.28 8.78
C ASP A 154 29.07 -2.33 7.70
N ASP A 155 28.30 -3.42 7.66
CA ASP A 155 28.47 -4.50 6.69
C ASP A 155 28.46 -4.00 5.23
N PRO A 156 29.19 -4.66 4.32
CA PRO A 156 29.11 -4.35 2.90
C PRO A 156 27.70 -4.64 2.38
N LEU A 157 27.10 -3.66 1.70
CA LEU A 157 25.75 -3.80 1.17
C LEU A 157 25.73 -4.75 -0.02
N SER A 158 24.76 -5.65 -0.04
CA SER A 158 24.44 -6.50 -1.18
C SER A 158 22.93 -6.54 -1.39
N TYR A 159 22.50 -6.71 -2.64
CA TYR A 159 21.07 -6.83 -2.96
C TYR A 159 20.41 -8.01 -2.21
N LEU A 160 21.13 -9.12 -2.05
CA LEU A 160 20.60 -10.33 -1.39
C LEU A 160 20.33 -10.13 0.11
N ARG A 161 21.18 -9.36 0.79
CA ARG A 161 21.04 -9.06 2.23
C ARG A 161 20.24 -7.78 2.49
N GLU A 162 19.73 -7.11 1.46
CA GLU A 162 19.11 -5.80 1.61
C GLU A 162 17.91 -5.85 2.56
N TYR A 163 17.02 -6.83 2.37
CA TYR A 163 15.82 -6.96 3.18
C TYR A 163 16.15 -7.09 4.67
N GLU A 164 17.23 -7.80 4.99
CA GLU A 164 17.75 -7.96 6.34
C GLU A 164 18.33 -6.66 6.89
N HIS A 165 19.12 -5.90 6.11
CA HIS A 165 19.65 -4.60 6.55
C HIS A 165 18.55 -3.55 6.75
N ILE A 166 17.53 -3.52 5.89
CA ILE A 166 16.35 -2.66 6.10
C ILE A 166 15.63 -3.07 7.39
N THR A 167 15.52 -4.38 7.65
CA THR A 167 14.92 -4.90 8.89
C THR A 167 15.77 -4.53 10.12
N LEU A 168 17.09 -4.63 10.05
CA LEU A 168 18.01 -4.19 11.10
C LEU A 168 17.79 -2.70 11.41
N ALA A 169 17.72 -1.84 10.39
CA ALA A 169 17.44 -0.42 10.59
C ALA A 169 16.10 -0.19 11.32
N ARG A 170 15.05 -0.92 10.96
CA ARG A 170 13.75 -0.85 11.66
C ARG A 170 13.87 -1.29 13.13
N VAL A 171 14.62 -2.35 13.41
CA VAL A 171 14.86 -2.84 14.78
C VAL A 171 15.62 -1.80 15.61
N LEU A 172 16.66 -1.17 15.04
CA LEU A 172 17.46 -0.13 15.70
C LEU A 172 16.64 1.13 16.00
N ILE A 173 15.78 1.58 15.07
CA ILE A 173 14.84 2.69 15.32
C ILE A 173 13.89 2.36 16.47
N ALA A 174 13.32 1.15 16.47
CA ALA A 174 12.43 0.72 17.54
C ALA A 174 13.16 0.61 18.90
N GLN A 175 14.42 0.14 18.90
CA GLN A 175 15.27 0.10 20.08
C GLN A 175 15.54 1.49 20.65
N SER A 176 15.91 2.46 19.80
CA SER A 176 16.12 3.83 20.25
C SER A 176 14.85 4.42 20.89
N ARG A 177 13.68 4.22 20.27
CA ARG A 177 12.40 4.70 20.82
C ARG A 177 12.05 4.08 22.17
N GLN A 178 12.32 2.78 22.36
CA GLN A 178 11.98 2.09 23.60
C GLN A 178 12.98 2.39 24.72
N ALA A 179 14.28 2.46 24.40
CA ALA A 179 15.34 2.65 25.38
C ALA A 179 15.66 4.13 25.66
N GLY A 180 15.28 5.04 24.75
CA GLY A 180 15.64 6.46 24.82
C GLY A 180 17.15 6.69 24.63
N ILE A 181 17.80 5.90 23.77
CA ILE A 181 19.24 5.97 23.50
C ILE A 181 19.47 6.35 22.04
N ASP A 182 20.37 7.30 21.80
CA ASP A 182 20.62 7.84 20.45
C ASP A 182 21.54 6.96 19.60
N ALA A 183 22.45 6.19 20.22
CA ALA A 183 23.45 5.39 19.48
C ALA A 183 22.84 4.40 18.45
N PRO A 184 21.78 3.62 18.75
CA PRO A 184 21.11 2.81 17.73
C PRO A 184 20.49 3.64 16.60
N LEU A 185 20.02 4.85 16.89
CA LEU A 185 19.38 5.73 15.92
C LEU A 185 20.39 6.31 14.93
N GLU A 186 21.58 6.69 15.41
CA GLU A 186 22.70 7.10 14.56
C GLU A 186 23.14 5.98 13.62
N GLN A 187 23.27 4.76 14.15
CA GLN A 187 23.58 3.55 13.36
C GLN A 187 22.53 3.28 12.28
N ALA A 188 21.24 3.35 12.64
CA ALA A 188 20.15 3.19 11.68
C ALA A 188 20.21 4.26 10.58
N THR A 189 20.45 5.51 10.95
CA THR A 189 20.50 6.64 10.01
C THR A 189 21.66 6.48 9.02
N ALA A 190 22.85 6.11 9.48
CA ALA A 190 24.01 5.85 8.64
C ALA A 190 23.77 4.67 7.68
N LEU A 191 23.21 3.57 8.17
CA LEU A 191 22.86 2.41 7.36
C LEU A 191 21.82 2.75 6.29
N LEU A 192 20.75 3.47 6.65
CA LEU A 192 19.68 3.87 5.73
C LEU A 192 20.19 4.80 4.62
N ALA A 193 21.13 5.71 4.91
CA ALA A 193 21.74 6.56 3.90
C ALA A 193 22.50 5.74 2.84
N ARG A 194 23.30 4.76 3.28
CA ARG A 194 24.03 3.84 2.38
C ARG A 194 23.07 2.97 1.56
N LEU A 195 22.04 2.43 2.21
CA LEU A 195 21.00 1.62 1.56
C LEU A 195 20.25 2.40 0.49
N LEU A 196 19.88 3.67 0.76
CA LEU A 196 19.18 4.52 -0.19
C LEU A 196 20.02 4.75 -1.45
N GLN A 197 21.30 5.07 -1.29
CA GLN A 197 22.21 5.25 -2.42
C GLN A 197 22.32 3.97 -3.27
N ALA A 198 22.42 2.80 -2.64
CA ALA A 198 22.46 1.53 -3.35
C ALA A 198 21.12 1.19 -4.05
N ALA A 199 19.98 1.54 -3.43
CA ALA A 199 18.65 1.34 -4.00
C ALA A 199 18.41 2.24 -5.22
N ASP A 200 18.81 3.50 -5.13
CA ASP A 200 18.73 4.46 -6.22
C ASP A 200 19.60 4.03 -7.41
N ALA A 201 20.86 3.65 -7.16
CA ALA A 201 21.76 3.15 -8.20
C ALA A 201 21.24 1.86 -8.87
N GLY A 202 20.53 1.02 -8.12
CA GLY A 202 19.90 -0.20 -8.62
C GLY A 202 18.50 -0.02 -9.24
N ALA A 203 17.96 1.21 -9.28
CA ALA A 203 16.58 1.50 -9.68
C ALA A 203 15.52 0.66 -8.93
N ARG A 204 15.77 0.39 -7.65
CA ARG A 204 14.92 -0.44 -6.78
C ARG A 204 13.98 0.43 -5.96
N VAL A 205 13.06 1.09 -6.68
CA VAL A 205 12.19 2.14 -6.12
C VAL A 205 11.34 1.64 -4.95
N GLY A 206 10.91 0.38 -4.95
CA GLY A 206 10.16 -0.19 -3.82
C GLY A 206 10.97 -0.16 -2.51
N SER A 207 12.24 -0.60 -2.56
CA SER A 207 13.16 -0.50 -1.42
C SER A 207 13.45 0.97 -1.07
N ALA A 208 13.64 1.84 -2.07
CA ALA A 208 13.89 3.26 -1.83
C ALA A 208 12.73 3.93 -1.07
N ILE A 209 11.47 3.60 -1.40
CA ILE A 209 10.30 4.08 -0.64
C ILE A 209 10.40 3.61 0.81
N GLU A 210 10.59 2.30 1.06
CA GLU A 210 10.71 1.77 2.43
C GLU A 210 11.81 2.47 3.23
N ILE A 211 13.00 2.63 2.62
CA ILE A 211 14.16 3.28 3.25
C ILE A 211 13.86 4.74 3.58
N LEU A 212 13.23 5.49 2.67
CA LEU A 212 12.85 6.89 2.91
C LEU A 212 11.83 7.02 4.05
N LEU A 213 10.90 6.07 4.19
CA LEU A 213 9.97 6.05 5.32
C LEU A 213 10.73 5.83 6.63
N LEU A 214 11.66 4.88 6.67
CA LEU A 214 12.48 4.63 7.85
C LEU A 214 13.39 5.82 8.19
N GLN A 215 13.92 6.56 7.20
CA GLN A 215 14.66 7.80 7.45
C GLN A 215 13.77 8.88 8.08
N ALA A 216 12.55 9.04 7.57
CA ALA A 216 11.60 9.99 8.15
C ALA A 216 11.24 9.61 9.59
N LEU A 217 11.05 8.32 9.86
CA LEU A 217 10.80 7.78 11.21
C LEU A 217 12.02 7.89 12.13
N ALA A 218 13.23 7.80 11.60
CA ALA A 218 14.45 8.01 12.38
C ALA A 218 14.57 9.47 12.82
N HIS A 219 14.38 10.43 11.91
CA HIS A 219 14.34 11.86 12.25
C HIS A 219 13.21 12.19 13.22
N GLU A 220 12.03 11.58 13.09
CA GLU A 220 10.94 11.76 14.05
C GLU A 220 11.30 11.22 15.44
N ALA A 221 11.98 10.07 15.52
CA ALA A 221 12.48 9.53 16.78
C ALA A 221 13.53 10.44 17.44
N ALA A 222 14.33 11.14 16.65
CA ALA A 222 15.30 12.13 17.11
C ALA A 222 14.67 13.49 17.52
N GLY A 223 13.36 13.67 17.32
CA GLY A 223 12.67 14.96 17.53
C GLY A 223 12.91 16.00 16.42
N GLU A 224 13.50 15.60 15.30
CA GLU A 224 13.86 16.45 14.16
C GLU A 224 12.76 16.47 13.09
N THR A 225 11.53 16.85 13.44
CA THR A 225 10.36 16.77 12.54
C THR A 225 10.55 17.53 11.22
N SER A 226 11.32 18.62 11.22
CA SER A 226 11.64 19.37 10.00
C SER A 226 12.52 18.57 9.03
N ALA A 227 13.49 17.81 9.56
CA ALA A 227 14.38 16.97 8.76
C ALA A 227 13.65 15.75 8.17
N ALA A 228 12.65 15.21 8.90
CA ALA A 228 11.82 14.10 8.45
C ALA A 228 11.01 14.40 7.16
N ARG A 229 10.76 15.68 6.84
CA ARG A 229 9.94 16.07 5.68
C ARG A 229 10.56 15.73 4.35
N THR A 230 11.85 15.99 4.19
CA THR A 230 12.55 15.79 2.91
C THR A 230 12.46 14.34 2.43
N PRO A 231 12.83 13.33 3.24
CA PRO A 231 12.69 11.93 2.81
C PRO A 231 11.22 11.54 2.62
N LEU A 232 10.30 12.02 3.48
CA LEU A 232 8.87 11.70 3.35
C LEU A 232 8.24 12.25 2.06
N LEU A 233 8.54 13.50 1.68
CA LEU A 233 8.05 14.10 0.43
C LEU A 233 8.55 13.33 -0.80
N ARG A 234 9.81 12.90 -0.76
CA ARG A 234 10.39 12.05 -1.82
C ARG A 234 9.68 10.69 -1.89
N ALA A 235 9.43 10.05 -0.74
CA ALA A 235 8.70 8.79 -0.68
C ALA A 235 7.28 8.93 -1.27
N LEU A 236 6.54 9.98 -0.87
CA LEU A 236 5.20 10.26 -1.38
C LEU A 236 5.18 10.46 -2.90
N THR A 237 6.18 11.18 -3.44
CA THR A 237 6.30 11.44 -4.89
C THR A 237 6.54 10.15 -5.68
N LEU A 238 7.38 9.25 -5.17
CA LEU A 238 7.65 7.96 -5.81
C LEU A 238 6.45 7.00 -5.70
N ALA A 239 5.73 7.08 -4.60
CA ALA A 239 4.66 6.15 -4.25
C ALA A 239 3.30 6.50 -4.87
N GLU A 240 2.97 7.79 -5.02
CA GLU A 240 1.67 8.26 -5.53
C GLU A 240 1.29 7.63 -6.88
N PRO A 241 2.17 7.61 -7.91
CA PRO A 241 1.79 7.12 -9.23
C PRO A 241 1.45 5.64 -9.26
N GLU A 242 1.97 4.86 -8.30
CA GLU A 242 1.84 3.40 -8.25
C GLU A 242 0.83 2.96 -7.18
N GLY A 243 0.42 3.91 -6.33
CA GLY A 243 -0.69 3.76 -5.39
C GLY A 243 -0.36 2.94 -4.16
N TYR A 244 0.89 2.96 -3.69
CA TYR A 244 1.28 2.32 -2.43
C TYR A 244 0.41 2.81 -1.26
N VAL A 245 0.10 1.94 -0.31
CA VAL A 245 -0.70 2.30 0.86
C VAL A 245 -0.15 1.59 2.08
N ARG A 246 -0.02 0.26 2.03
CA ARG A 246 0.35 -0.55 3.21
C ARG A 246 1.75 -0.25 3.70
N ILE A 247 2.70 0.00 2.81
CA ILE A 247 4.06 0.42 3.19
C ILE A 247 4.08 1.67 4.08
N PHE A 248 3.10 2.58 3.95
CA PHE A 248 2.94 3.73 4.84
C PHE A 248 2.09 3.40 6.07
N ALA A 249 0.96 2.73 5.86
CA ALA A 249 -0.03 2.48 6.90
C ALA A 249 0.50 1.55 8.00
N ASP A 250 1.34 0.59 7.63
CA ASP A 250 1.85 -0.42 8.55
C ASP A 250 2.88 0.14 9.54
N GLU A 251 3.46 1.31 9.26
CA GLU A 251 4.35 2.04 10.17
C GLU A 251 3.60 2.68 11.35
N GLY A 252 2.27 2.80 11.25
CA GLY A 252 1.41 3.16 12.39
C GLY A 252 1.47 4.63 12.82
N PRO A 253 1.21 4.92 14.12
CA PRO A 253 1.00 6.28 14.62
C PRO A 253 2.14 7.30 14.32
N PRO A 254 3.44 6.94 14.41
CA PRO A 254 4.51 7.87 14.05
C PRO A 254 4.43 8.38 12.60
N MET A 255 4.08 7.49 11.66
CA MET A 255 3.90 7.87 10.26
C MET A 255 2.67 8.76 10.07
N ALA A 256 1.57 8.51 10.80
CA ALA A 256 0.41 9.39 10.78
C ALA A 256 0.77 10.81 11.23
N THR A 257 1.58 10.97 12.28
CA THR A 257 2.06 12.29 12.73
C THR A 257 2.82 13.04 11.64
N LEU A 258 3.74 12.38 10.97
CA LEU A 258 4.51 12.99 9.87
C LEU A 258 3.63 13.34 8.66
N LEU A 259 2.68 12.48 8.30
CA LEU A 259 1.75 12.76 7.20
C LEU A 259 0.82 13.93 7.54
N ARG A 260 0.35 14.07 8.79
CA ARG A 260 -0.42 15.25 9.22
C ARG A 260 0.39 16.53 9.06
N ASP A 261 1.65 16.51 9.47
CA ASP A 261 2.58 17.64 9.36
C ASP A 261 2.77 18.09 7.90
N VAL A 262 2.91 17.14 6.97
CA VAL A 262 2.96 17.44 5.53
C VAL A 262 1.65 18.07 5.03
N VAL A 263 0.50 17.53 5.42
CA VAL A 263 -0.81 18.05 4.99
C VAL A 263 -1.07 19.46 5.53
N THR A 264 -0.72 19.75 6.78
CA THR A 264 -0.95 21.07 7.40
C THR A 264 -0.02 22.15 6.82
N HIS A 265 1.26 21.85 6.66
CA HIS A 265 2.23 22.83 6.19
C HIS A 265 2.13 23.11 4.68
N THR A 266 1.65 22.14 3.90
CA THR A 266 1.41 22.35 2.46
C THR A 266 0.14 23.16 2.19
N LYS A 267 -0.87 23.12 3.08
CA LYS A 267 -2.09 23.94 2.99
C LYS A 267 -1.84 25.45 3.11
N THR A 268 -0.76 25.84 3.79
CA THR A 268 -0.40 27.26 3.98
C THR A 268 0.24 27.88 2.73
N ARG A 269 0.71 27.04 1.78
CA ARG A 269 1.17 27.48 0.45
C ARG A 269 0.02 27.41 -0.54
N GLU A 270 -0.30 28.54 -1.14
CA GLU A 270 -1.49 28.97 -1.91
C GLU A 270 -2.07 28.05 -3.02
N HIS A 271 -1.60 26.81 -3.20
CA HIS A 271 -1.94 25.91 -4.32
C HIS A 271 -2.53 24.53 -3.89
N ALA A 272 -3.05 24.41 -2.66
CA ALA A 272 -3.49 23.15 -2.06
C ALA A 272 -4.60 22.38 -2.82
N ARG A 273 -5.36 23.02 -3.73
CA ARG A 273 -6.41 22.36 -4.52
C ARG A 273 -5.89 21.54 -5.71
N GLN A 274 -4.64 21.76 -6.15
CA GLN A 274 -4.04 21.10 -7.32
C GLN A 274 -2.94 20.08 -6.99
N ASN A 275 -2.57 19.90 -5.73
CA ASN A 275 -1.42 19.07 -5.36
C ASN A 275 -1.84 17.62 -5.09
N GLY A 276 -1.72 16.74 -6.11
CA GLY A 276 -2.06 15.30 -6.03
C GLY A 276 -1.44 14.60 -4.82
N MET A 277 -0.20 14.96 -4.49
CA MET A 277 0.53 14.49 -3.32
C MET A 277 -0.18 14.77 -1.98
N VAL A 278 -0.81 15.95 -1.78
CA VAL A 278 -1.51 16.27 -0.53
C VAL A 278 -2.78 15.44 -0.39
N ARG A 279 -3.48 15.22 -1.50
CA ARG A 279 -4.66 14.33 -1.54
C ARG A 279 -4.27 12.89 -1.25
N TYR A 280 -3.16 12.44 -1.83
CA TYR A 280 -2.60 11.13 -1.59
C TYR A 280 -2.20 10.95 -0.11
N ALA A 281 -1.46 11.89 0.48
CA ALA A 281 -1.12 11.88 1.90
C ALA A 281 -2.36 11.89 2.81
N ALA A 282 -3.38 12.68 2.47
CA ALA A 282 -4.66 12.68 3.18
C ALA A 282 -5.37 11.32 3.08
N ARG A 283 -5.35 10.67 1.91
CA ARG A 283 -5.89 9.31 1.75
C ARG A 283 -5.15 8.31 2.62
N LEU A 284 -3.82 8.36 2.66
CA LEU A 284 -3.02 7.50 3.54
C LEU A 284 -3.44 7.66 5.00
N LEU A 285 -3.57 8.91 5.49
CA LEU A 285 -4.03 9.19 6.86
C LEU A 285 -5.36 8.51 7.21
N THR A 286 -6.33 8.46 6.27
CA THR A 286 -7.61 7.78 6.52
C THR A 286 -7.47 6.27 6.75
N VAL A 287 -6.41 5.65 6.22
CA VAL A 287 -6.12 4.22 6.41
C VAL A 287 -5.36 4.00 7.72
N ILE A 288 -4.40 4.87 8.07
CA ILE A 288 -3.59 4.71 9.30
C ILE A 288 -4.40 5.03 10.56
N ALA A 289 -5.18 6.10 10.51
CA ALA A 289 -5.95 6.62 11.63
C ALA A 289 -7.43 6.81 11.22
N PRO A 290 -8.20 5.72 11.11
CA PRO A 290 -9.62 5.81 10.78
C PRO A 290 -10.44 6.54 11.86
N GLU A 291 -9.92 6.61 13.09
CA GLU A 291 -10.50 7.35 14.23
C GLU A 291 -10.29 8.88 14.12
N ASP A 292 -9.28 9.33 13.36
CA ASP A 292 -9.06 10.74 13.00
C ASP A 292 -10.02 11.21 11.88
N ARG A 293 -11.17 10.52 11.70
CA ARG A 293 -12.35 11.21 11.19
C ARG A 293 -12.54 12.41 12.10
N VAL A 294 -12.17 13.59 11.62
CA VAL A 294 -12.73 14.85 12.08
C VAL A 294 -14.23 14.69 11.88
N GLN A 295 -14.90 14.13 12.89
CA GLN A 295 -16.28 14.38 13.19
C GLN A 295 -16.31 15.88 13.42
N PRO A 296 -17.03 16.67 12.63
CA PRO A 296 -17.45 17.97 13.10
C PRO A 296 -18.24 17.68 14.37
N THR A 297 -17.65 17.99 15.51
CA THR A 297 -18.34 17.99 16.79
C THR A 297 -19.42 19.06 16.72
N ALA A 298 -20.62 18.66 16.35
CA ALA A 298 -21.84 19.39 16.66
C ALA A 298 -22.85 18.37 17.23
N PRO A 299 -23.46 18.65 18.39
CA PRO A 299 -24.37 17.72 19.05
C PRO A 299 -25.63 17.46 18.22
N ILE A 300 -26.17 16.25 18.40
CA ILE A 300 -27.40 15.77 17.80
C ILE A 300 -28.58 16.68 18.21
N ALA A 301 -29.17 17.37 17.22
CA ALA A 301 -30.55 17.81 17.25
C ALA A 301 -31.12 17.81 15.81
N GLN A 302 -32.08 16.91 15.54
CA GLN A 302 -32.99 17.01 14.39
C GLN A 302 -34.29 17.72 14.83
N PRO A 303 -35.20 18.10 13.91
CA PRO A 303 -35.04 19.10 12.86
C PRO A 303 -36.17 20.16 12.93
N ALA A 304 -35.88 21.44 12.67
CA ALA A 304 -36.92 22.42 12.36
C ALA A 304 -36.40 23.48 11.37
N SER A 305 -36.96 23.42 10.17
CA SER A 305 -37.22 24.47 9.17
C SER A 305 -36.41 25.78 9.23
N GLY A 306 -35.69 26.09 8.14
CA GLY A 306 -35.39 27.47 7.74
C GLY A 306 -34.03 27.73 7.09
N SER A 307 -34.04 27.88 5.75
CA SER A 307 -33.16 28.72 4.91
C SER A 307 -31.61 28.63 4.98
N HIS A 308 -31.07 28.01 3.91
CA HIS A 308 -29.97 28.45 3.01
C HIS A 308 -28.56 28.83 3.51
N GLY A 309 -27.57 28.09 2.94
CA GLY A 309 -26.16 28.48 2.72
C GLY A 309 -25.17 27.70 3.61
N ALA A 310 -24.14 26.98 3.16
CA ALA A 310 -23.48 26.83 1.86
C ALA A 310 -22.85 25.42 1.76
N PHE A 311 -22.72 24.94 0.53
CA PHE A 311 -22.42 23.57 0.13
C PHE A 311 -20.95 23.18 0.31
N ASP A 312 -20.68 22.04 0.94
CA ASP A 312 -19.35 21.42 0.99
C ASP A 312 -19.40 19.94 0.56
N ALA A 313 -20.00 19.69 -0.59
CA ALA A 313 -20.08 18.35 -1.20
C ALA A 313 -19.39 18.34 -2.56
N ALA A 314 -18.05 18.42 -2.55
CA ALA A 314 -17.28 18.10 -3.74
C ALA A 314 -17.59 16.65 -4.18
N LEU A 315 -17.76 16.45 -5.49
CA LEU A 315 -17.88 15.12 -6.08
C LEU A 315 -16.56 14.35 -5.85
N SER A 316 -16.65 13.05 -5.56
CA SER A 316 -15.44 12.21 -5.47
C SER A 316 -14.81 12.03 -6.85
N ASP A 317 -13.53 11.65 -6.92
CA ASP A 317 -12.85 11.42 -8.21
C ASP A 317 -13.58 10.39 -9.08
N ARG A 318 -14.12 9.32 -8.45
CA ARG A 318 -14.93 8.31 -9.14
C ARG A 318 -16.28 8.86 -9.61
N GLU A 319 -16.91 9.75 -8.84
CA GLU A 319 -18.14 10.44 -9.27
C GLU A 319 -17.86 11.44 -10.39
N LEU A 320 -16.69 12.09 -10.40
CA LEU A 320 -16.27 13.01 -11.45
C LEU A 320 -15.97 12.25 -12.76
N ASP A 321 -15.35 11.08 -12.69
CA ASP A 321 -15.12 10.23 -13.85
C ASP A 321 -16.44 9.70 -14.43
N VAL A 322 -17.39 9.30 -13.58
CA VAL A 322 -18.76 8.98 -14.00
C VAL A 322 -19.43 10.21 -14.62
N LEU A 323 -19.33 11.38 -14.01
CA LEU A 323 -19.92 12.63 -14.49
C LEU A 323 -19.39 13.05 -15.87
N LYS A 324 -18.08 12.89 -16.13
CA LYS A 324 -17.47 13.12 -17.46
C LYS A 324 -18.07 12.21 -18.51
N LEU A 325 -18.27 10.93 -18.20
CA LEU A 325 -18.86 9.98 -19.12
C LEU A 325 -20.38 10.18 -19.29
N LEU A 326 -21.07 10.73 -18.29
CA LEU A 326 -22.49 11.13 -18.42
C LEU A 326 -22.72 12.23 -19.48
N ARG A 327 -21.69 13.01 -19.86
CA ARG A 327 -21.74 13.99 -20.96
C ARG A 327 -21.80 13.34 -22.35
N THR A 328 -21.30 12.12 -22.48
CA THR A 328 -21.28 11.38 -23.76
C THR A 328 -22.62 10.70 -24.06
N GLU A 329 -22.75 10.03 -25.20
CA GLU A 329 -23.92 9.22 -25.54
C GLU A 329 -23.90 7.80 -24.93
N LEU A 330 -22.87 7.46 -24.15
CA LEU A 330 -22.72 6.13 -23.56
C LEU A 330 -23.88 5.80 -22.58
N THR A 331 -24.41 4.59 -22.71
CA THR A 331 -25.42 4.04 -21.80
C THR A 331 -24.82 3.65 -20.46
N GLY A 332 -25.63 3.50 -19.41
CA GLY A 332 -25.15 3.09 -18.08
C GLY A 332 -24.27 1.82 -18.09
N PRO A 333 -24.66 0.74 -18.79
CA PRO A 333 -23.81 -0.45 -18.93
C PRO A 333 -22.51 -0.22 -19.70
N GLU A 334 -22.47 0.72 -20.65
CA GLU A 334 -21.24 1.10 -21.36
C GLU A 334 -20.31 1.91 -20.46
N ILE A 335 -20.84 2.86 -19.71
CA ILE A 335 -20.08 3.64 -18.72
C ILE A 335 -19.49 2.71 -17.65
N ALA A 336 -20.26 1.73 -17.17
CA ALA A 336 -19.78 0.75 -16.20
C ALA A 336 -18.61 -0.10 -16.75
N ARG A 337 -18.67 -0.49 -18.03
CA ARG A 337 -17.58 -1.20 -18.72
C ARG A 337 -16.34 -0.32 -18.90
N GLU A 338 -16.52 0.92 -19.35
CA GLU A 338 -15.44 1.90 -19.55
C GLU A 338 -14.66 2.17 -18.26
N LEU A 339 -15.39 2.27 -17.14
CA LEU A 339 -14.81 2.51 -15.82
C LEU A 339 -14.39 1.23 -15.07
N VAL A 340 -14.61 0.06 -15.68
CA VAL A 340 -14.33 -1.26 -15.07
C VAL A 340 -14.97 -1.41 -13.68
N ILE A 341 -16.26 -1.07 -13.58
CA ILE A 341 -17.08 -1.21 -12.37
C ILE A 341 -18.39 -1.95 -12.65
N SER A 342 -19.04 -2.48 -11.61
CA SER A 342 -20.36 -3.10 -11.78
C SER A 342 -21.43 -2.06 -12.17
N LEU A 343 -22.48 -2.50 -12.88
CA LEU A 343 -23.62 -1.65 -13.23
C LEU A 343 -24.31 -1.07 -11.98
N ASN A 344 -24.34 -1.82 -10.88
CA ASN A 344 -24.89 -1.36 -9.61
C ASN A 344 -24.02 -0.25 -8.99
N THR A 345 -22.70 -0.41 -9.04
CA THR A 345 -21.75 0.62 -8.58
C THR A 345 -21.90 1.91 -9.39
N MET A 346 -22.04 1.81 -10.72
CA MET A 346 -22.29 2.96 -11.60
C MET A 346 -23.61 3.67 -11.27
N ARG A 347 -24.68 2.91 -11.00
CA ARG A 347 -25.98 3.46 -10.58
C ARG A 347 -25.89 4.19 -9.23
N THR A 348 -25.14 3.64 -8.27
CA THR A 348 -24.90 4.27 -6.97
C THR A 348 -24.13 5.59 -7.13
N HIS A 349 -23.07 5.62 -7.93
CA HIS A 349 -22.35 6.87 -8.24
C HIS A 349 -23.26 7.89 -8.92
N SER A 350 -24.07 7.48 -9.89
CA SER A 350 -25.05 8.38 -10.55
C SER A 350 -26.05 8.99 -9.56
N LYS A 351 -26.59 8.18 -8.64
CA LYS A 351 -27.51 8.66 -7.60
C LYS A 351 -26.84 9.66 -6.66
N ASN A 352 -25.60 9.40 -6.27
CA ASN A 352 -24.83 10.30 -5.40
C ASN A 352 -24.49 11.62 -6.11
N ILE A 353 -24.10 11.57 -7.38
CA ILE A 353 -23.88 12.77 -8.21
C ILE A 353 -25.15 13.62 -8.25
N TYR A 354 -26.30 13.01 -8.51
CA TYR A 354 -27.59 13.71 -8.57
C TYR A 354 -27.94 14.36 -7.23
N SER A 355 -27.76 13.63 -6.13
CA SER A 355 -27.99 14.15 -4.79
C SER A 355 -27.06 15.33 -4.45
N LYS A 356 -25.76 15.24 -4.79
CA LYS A 356 -24.75 16.27 -4.49
C LYS A 356 -24.88 17.52 -5.36
N LEU A 357 -25.30 17.35 -6.61
CA LEU A 357 -25.61 18.46 -7.52
C LEU A 357 -27.03 19.01 -7.36
N ALA A 358 -27.84 18.44 -6.44
CA ALA A 358 -29.24 18.79 -6.22
C ALA A 358 -30.12 18.73 -7.49
N VAL A 359 -29.91 17.70 -8.30
CA VAL A 359 -30.62 17.44 -9.57
C VAL A 359 -31.22 16.05 -9.57
N THR A 360 -32.11 15.75 -10.51
CA THR A 360 -32.84 14.48 -10.56
C THR A 360 -32.61 13.66 -11.83
N ASN A 361 -31.89 14.20 -12.82
CA ASN A 361 -31.68 13.53 -14.10
C ASN A 361 -30.33 13.87 -14.75
N ARG A 362 -29.91 13.00 -15.68
CA ARG A 362 -28.61 13.06 -16.38
C ARG A 362 -28.34 14.41 -17.04
N ARG A 363 -29.32 14.95 -17.78
CA ARG A 363 -29.17 16.24 -18.48
C ARG A 363 -29.01 17.41 -17.50
N ALA A 364 -29.76 17.41 -16.40
CA ALA A 364 -29.65 18.43 -15.36
C ALA A 364 -28.29 18.34 -14.64
N ALA A 365 -27.78 17.13 -14.39
CA ALA A 365 -26.46 16.92 -13.78
C ALA A 365 -25.31 17.46 -14.64
N VAL A 366 -25.31 17.21 -15.95
CA VAL A 366 -24.27 17.72 -16.86
C VAL A 366 -24.30 19.25 -16.91
N ARG A 367 -25.46 19.87 -17.13
CA ARG A 367 -25.57 21.34 -17.14
C ARG A 367 -25.12 21.97 -15.82
N ARG A 368 -25.55 21.39 -14.69
CA ARG A 368 -25.17 21.90 -13.38
C ARG A 368 -23.68 21.76 -13.11
N ALA A 369 -23.06 20.70 -13.63
CA ALA A 369 -21.62 20.50 -13.53
C ALA A 369 -20.83 21.49 -14.42
N GLU A 370 -21.33 21.85 -15.60
CA GLU A 370 -20.74 22.90 -16.45
C GLU A 370 -20.82 24.28 -15.80
N GLU A 371 -21.98 24.65 -15.22
CA GLU A 371 -22.15 25.91 -14.46
C GLU A 371 -21.18 26.02 -13.26
N LEU A 372 -20.80 24.87 -12.68
CA LEU A 372 -19.90 24.79 -11.54
C LEU A 372 -18.42 24.60 -11.95
N GLY A 373 -18.11 24.58 -13.25
CA GLY A 373 -16.74 24.42 -13.77
C GLY A 373 -16.12 23.04 -13.49
N LEU A 374 -16.94 22.00 -13.36
CA LEU A 374 -16.53 20.63 -13.04
C LEU A 374 -16.29 19.76 -14.30
N LEU A 375 -16.65 20.23 -15.49
CA LEU A 375 -16.63 19.51 -16.77
C LEU A 375 -16.00 20.27 -17.92
#